data_AF-A0A954LHI3-F1
#
_entry.id   AF-A0A954LHI3-F1
#
_cell.length_a   1.000
_cell.length_b   1.000
_cell.length_c   1.000
_cell.angle_alpha   90.00
_cell.angle_beta   90.00
_cell.angle_gamma   90.00
#
_symmetry.space_group_name_H-M   'P 1'
#
loop_
_entity.id
_entity.type
_entity.pdbx_description
1 polymer ?
#
loop_
_entity_poly.entity_id
_entity_poly.type
_entity_poly.pdbx_seq_one_letter_code
_entity_poly.pdbx_strand_id
1 'polypeptide(L)'
;SDHSENPTTRGGDAMAPTHRTSTDPVNPPEPDHVGNWKEELQSHPWSFQFLQVLRRLENENAAYPRLGTSLHPADDPVRLRQTPGMEFAPANLTEFRPAELPRANDLDQHPTTDEFSVRFLGLLGPNGPLPLHFTEYALERERHNEDSTFRAFLDVFHHRMLLLFYRAWASAQPTVQYDRPDEDHFAIALGSLLGIGLPSQRNLDAFPDTV
;
A
#
# COMPACT_ATOMS: atom_id res chain seq x y z
N SER A 1 57.23 50.47 -13.94
CA SER A 1 57.47 49.07 -13.57
C SER A 1 56.19 48.30 -13.84
N ASP A 2 56.26 47.52 -14.91
CA ASP A 2 55.44 46.37 -15.32
C ASP A 2 53.91 46.38 -15.37
N HIS A 3 53.45 45.73 -16.45
CA HIS A 3 52.09 45.45 -16.88
C HIS A 3 51.35 44.44 -15.99
N SER A 4 50.02 44.56 -15.89
CA SER A 4 49.06 43.58 -16.45
C SER A 4 47.60 43.88 -16.09
N GLU A 5 46.78 43.99 -17.13
CA GLU A 5 45.33 43.96 -17.13
C GLU A 5 44.82 42.53 -16.84
N ASN A 6 43.75 42.37 -16.06
CA ASN A 6 42.41 42.05 -16.57
C ASN A 6 41.36 41.95 -15.43
N PRO A 7 40.12 42.42 -15.63
CA PRO A 7 39.06 42.41 -14.63
C PRO A 7 38.14 41.18 -14.74
N THR A 8 37.72 40.67 -13.58
CA THR A 8 36.77 39.56 -13.45
C THR A 8 35.34 40.02 -13.73
N THR A 9 34.79 39.64 -14.88
CA THR A 9 33.35 39.75 -15.20
C THR A 9 32.52 38.81 -14.34
N ARG A 10 31.80 39.36 -13.35
CA ARG A 10 30.63 38.71 -12.72
C ARG A 10 29.42 38.94 -13.62
N GLY A 11 29.13 37.97 -14.49
CA GLY A 11 27.83 37.83 -15.15
C GLY A 11 26.81 37.33 -14.13
N GLY A 12 25.77 38.12 -13.88
CA GLY A 12 24.58 37.66 -13.17
C GLY A 12 23.67 36.93 -14.14
N ASP A 13 23.21 35.75 -13.75
CA ASP A 13 22.03 35.12 -14.32
C ASP A 13 21.03 34.85 -13.20
N ALA A 14 19.82 35.34 -13.43
CA ALA A 14 18.68 35.28 -12.54
C ALA A 14 18.18 33.83 -12.40
N MET A 15 18.05 33.35 -11.17
CA MET A 15 17.50 32.03 -10.87
C MET A 15 15.97 32.10 -10.87
N ALA A 16 15.35 31.70 -11.98
CA ALA A 16 13.91 31.47 -12.07
C ALA A 16 13.51 30.20 -11.27
N PRO A 17 12.31 30.15 -10.68
CA PRO A 17 11.85 28.96 -9.96
C PRO A 17 11.39 27.90 -10.98
N THR A 18 12.15 26.82 -11.11
CA THR A 18 11.74 25.68 -11.95
C THR A 18 10.66 24.88 -11.23
N HIS A 19 9.40 25.18 -11.51
CA HIS A 19 8.31 24.21 -11.34
C HIS A 19 8.61 22.99 -12.22
N ARG A 20 8.96 21.85 -11.62
CA ARG A 20 8.93 20.57 -12.32
C ARG A 20 7.48 20.07 -12.37
N THR A 21 6.81 20.34 -13.47
CA THR A 21 5.61 19.60 -13.86
C THR A 21 6.10 18.26 -14.44
N SER A 22 6.24 17.22 -13.62
CA SER A 22 6.41 15.86 -14.13
C SER A 22 5.01 15.34 -14.48
N THR A 23 4.70 15.37 -15.77
CA THR A 23 3.56 14.66 -16.38
C THR A 23 4.06 13.37 -17.03
N ASP A 24 4.93 12.63 -16.34
CA ASP A 24 5.28 11.30 -16.80
C ASP A 24 4.09 10.37 -16.53
N PRO A 25 3.66 9.56 -17.51
CA PRO A 25 2.67 8.53 -17.25
C PRO A 25 3.23 7.64 -16.14
N VAL A 26 2.41 7.32 -15.14
CA VAL A 26 2.75 6.36 -14.09
C VAL A 26 3.03 5.02 -14.78
N ASN A 27 4.30 4.80 -15.12
CA ASN A 27 4.75 3.54 -15.69
C ASN A 27 4.63 2.49 -14.59
N PRO A 28 3.99 1.34 -14.85
CA PRO A 28 4.13 0.20 -13.96
C PRO A 28 5.62 -0.14 -13.86
N PRO A 29 6.16 -0.41 -12.65
CA PRO A 29 7.56 -0.74 -12.50
C PRO A 29 7.91 -1.95 -13.38
N GLU A 30 9.03 -1.87 -14.11
CA GLU A 30 9.56 -2.95 -14.94
C GLU A 30 9.78 -4.24 -14.10
N PRO A 31 9.48 -5.43 -14.66
CA PRO A 31 9.42 -6.69 -13.89
C PRO A 31 10.79 -7.27 -13.45
N ASP A 32 11.91 -6.61 -13.74
CA ASP A 32 13.26 -7.20 -13.59
C ASP A 32 14.06 -6.69 -12.38
N HIS A 33 13.45 -5.91 -11.47
CA HIS A 33 14.02 -5.68 -10.15
C HIS A 33 13.67 -6.85 -9.21
N VAL A 34 14.37 -7.97 -9.35
CA VAL A 34 14.48 -9.01 -8.30
C VAL A 34 15.52 -8.58 -7.24
N GLY A 35 15.73 -7.27 -7.08
CA GLY A 35 16.17 -6.71 -5.80
C GLY A 35 14.96 -6.72 -4.87
N ASN A 36 15.16 -6.99 -3.59
CA ASN A 36 14.08 -7.17 -2.62
C ASN A 36 13.20 -5.91 -2.57
N TRP A 37 12.08 -5.90 -3.32
CA TRP A 37 11.19 -4.74 -3.43
C TRP A 37 10.67 -4.27 -2.06
N LYS A 38 10.67 -5.15 -1.05
CA LYS A 38 10.37 -4.81 0.35
C LYS A 38 11.42 -3.90 0.97
N GLU A 39 12.70 -4.03 0.61
CA GLU A 39 13.77 -3.10 1.02
C GLU A 39 13.61 -1.72 0.38
N GLU A 40 13.24 -1.68 -0.90
CA GLU A 40 12.94 -0.41 -1.58
C GLU A 40 11.69 0.24 -0.98
N LEU A 41 10.64 -0.53 -0.74
CA LEU A 41 9.42 -0.09 -0.07
C LEU A 41 9.69 0.41 1.35
N GLN A 42 10.59 -0.21 2.09
CA GLN A 42 10.98 0.22 3.43
C GLN A 42 11.75 1.55 3.40
N SER A 43 12.61 1.75 2.39
CA SER A 43 13.40 2.98 2.27
C SER A 43 12.64 4.15 1.67
N HIS A 44 11.75 3.90 0.70
CA HIS A 44 11.01 4.91 -0.07
C HIS A 44 9.52 4.56 -0.17
N PRO A 45 8.77 4.44 0.94
CA PRO A 45 7.37 4.02 0.90
C PRO A 45 6.47 4.93 0.03
N TRP A 46 6.82 6.21 -0.10
CA TRP A 46 6.06 7.18 -0.89
C TRP A 46 6.15 6.98 -2.41
N SER A 47 7.11 6.20 -2.92
CA SER A 47 7.18 5.88 -4.36
C SER A 47 6.19 4.79 -4.77
N PHE A 48 5.63 4.07 -3.79
CA PHE A 48 4.74 2.94 -4.03
C PHE A 48 3.26 3.30 -3.90
N GLN A 49 2.44 2.68 -4.75
CA GLN A 49 0.99 2.78 -4.65
C GLN A 49 0.42 1.70 -3.71
N PHE A 50 -0.30 2.14 -2.69
CA PHE A 50 -0.94 1.27 -1.68
C PHE A 50 -1.66 0.05 -2.27
N LEU A 51 -2.55 0.26 -3.25
CA LEU A 51 -3.36 -0.82 -3.83
C LEU A 51 -2.50 -1.85 -4.60
N GLN A 52 -1.45 -1.40 -5.30
CA GLN A 52 -0.56 -2.30 -6.04
C GLN A 52 0.35 -3.10 -5.10
N VAL A 53 0.81 -2.47 -4.01
CA VAL A 53 1.56 -3.17 -2.95
C VAL A 53 0.71 -4.26 -2.32
N LEU A 54 -0.55 -3.97 -1.98
CA LEU A 54 -1.45 -4.97 -1.42
C LEU A 54 -1.77 -6.09 -2.41
N ARG A 55 -1.98 -5.79 -3.69
CA ARG A 55 -2.14 -6.81 -4.74
C ARG A 55 -0.94 -7.74 -4.81
N ARG A 56 0.27 -7.18 -4.83
CA ARG A 56 1.51 -7.97 -4.85
C ARG A 56 1.63 -8.85 -3.61
N LEU A 57 1.33 -8.29 -2.43
CA LEU A 57 1.38 -9.03 -1.17
C LEU A 57 0.32 -10.13 -1.09
N GLU A 58 -0.90 -9.88 -1.59
CA GLU A 58 -1.95 -10.89 -1.71
C GLU A 58 -1.46 -12.06 -2.58
N ASN A 59 -0.79 -11.78 -3.71
CA ASN A 59 -0.27 -12.83 -4.60
C ASN A 59 0.90 -13.62 -3.98
N GLU A 60 1.81 -12.94 -3.24
CA GLU A 60 2.88 -13.61 -2.49
C GLU A 60 2.33 -14.52 -1.37
N ASN A 61 1.15 -14.19 -0.83
CA ASN A 61 0.49 -14.91 0.25
C ASN A 61 -0.74 -15.69 -0.25
N ALA A 62 -0.60 -16.41 -1.37
CA ALA A 62 -1.66 -17.22 -1.98
C ALA A 62 -2.32 -18.25 -1.03
N ALA A 63 -1.59 -18.71 -0.01
CA ALA A 63 -2.08 -19.64 1.00
C ALA A 63 -3.11 -19.03 1.98
N TYR A 64 -3.17 -17.70 2.07
CA TYR A 64 -4.11 -16.99 2.94
C TYR A 64 -5.37 -16.57 2.17
N PRO A 65 -6.51 -16.39 2.86
CA PRO A 65 -7.71 -15.79 2.27
C PRO A 65 -7.37 -14.44 1.61
N ARG A 66 -8.11 -14.08 0.57
CA ARG A 66 -7.98 -12.75 -0.04
C ARG A 66 -8.14 -11.64 1.00
N LEU A 67 -7.42 -10.54 0.82
CA LEU A 67 -7.42 -9.44 1.77
C LEU A 67 -8.84 -8.87 1.93
N GLY A 68 -9.32 -8.82 3.17
CA GLY A 68 -10.67 -8.37 3.48
C GLY A 68 -11.78 -9.43 3.38
N THR A 69 -11.44 -10.69 3.11
CA THR A 69 -12.38 -11.83 3.24
C THR A 69 -12.18 -12.62 4.53
N SER A 70 -11.03 -12.47 5.19
CA SER A 70 -10.74 -13.09 6.48
C SER A 70 -11.81 -12.78 7.54
N LEU A 71 -12.09 -13.79 8.39
CA LEU A 71 -12.97 -13.70 9.55
C LEU A 71 -12.25 -13.17 10.79
N HIS A 72 -10.97 -13.55 10.99
CA HIS A 72 -10.17 -13.10 12.12
C HIS A 72 -8.98 -12.27 11.63
N PRO A 73 -8.65 -11.16 12.30
CA PRO A 73 -7.44 -10.40 11.95
C PRO A 73 -6.19 -11.28 11.94
N ALA A 74 -6.09 -12.27 12.83
CA ALA A 74 -4.96 -13.19 12.89
C ALA A 74 -4.68 -13.93 11.57
N ASP A 75 -5.68 -14.13 10.73
CA ASP A 75 -5.55 -14.83 9.44
C ASP A 75 -5.20 -13.87 8.28
N ASP A 76 -5.04 -12.57 8.54
CA ASP A 76 -4.56 -11.60 7.55
C ASP A 76 -3.03 -11.57 7.53
N PRO A 77 -2.37 -11.74 6.35
CA PRO A 77 -0.91 -11.74 6.23
C PRO A 77 -0.27 -10.36 6.38
N VAL A 78 -1.08 -9.32 6.66
CA VAL A 78 -0.66 -7.93 6.75
C VAL A 78 -1.41 -7.19 7.85
N ARG A 79 -0.77 -6.24 8.52
CA ARG A 79 -1.38 -5.28 9.44
C ARG A 79 -1.41 -3.89 8.82
N LEU A 80 -2.59 -3.29 8.75
CA LEU A 80 -2.78 -1.96 8.19
C LEU A 80 -3.14 -0.99 9.30
N ARG A 81 -2.41 0.12 9.39
CA ARG A 81 -2.53 1.13 10.43
C ARG A 81 -2.68 2.52 9.83
N GLN A 82 -3.21 3.45 10.62
CA GLN A 82 -3.27 4.85 10.24
C GLN A 82 -2.25 5.69 11.01
N THR A 83 -1.42 6.47 10.31
CA THR A 83 -0.60 7.51 10.94
C THR A 83 -1.40 8.80 11.09
N PRO A 84 -1.62 9.32 12.33
CA PRO A 84 -2.30 10.59 12.52
C PRO A 84 -1.49 11.74 11.94
N GLY A 85 -2.16 12.75 11.42
CA GLY A 85 -1.55 13.99 10.96
C GLY A 85 -2.56 15.04 10.61
N MET A 86 -2.13 16.30 10.59
CA MET A 86 -2.98 17.45 10.26
C MET A 86 -2.74 17.97 8.84
N GLU A 87 -1.82 17.36 8.10
CA GLU A 87 -1.46 17.72 6.74
C GLU A 87 -2.14 16.82 5.71
N PHE A 88 -2.27 17.32 4.49
CA PHE A 88 -2.60 16.49 3.35
C PHE A 88 -1.46 15.53 3.07
N ALA A 89 -1.77 14.24 2.96
CA ALA A 89 -0.77 13.22 2.70
C ALA A 89 -0.22 13.36 1.26
N PRO A 90 1.10 13.53 1.07
CA PRO A 90 1.70 13.60 -0.26
C PRO A 90 1.70 12.23 -0.96
N ALA A 91 1.62 11.14 -0.20
CA ALA A 91 1.56 9.77 -0.69
C ALA A 91 0.64 8.92 0.20
N ASN A 92 0.13 7.83 -0.37
CA ASN A 92 -0.80 6.94 0.33
C ASN A 92 -0.11 6.13 1.43
N LEU A 93 1.11 5.66 1.17
CA LEU A 93 1.95 4.90 2.08
C LEU A 93 2.93 5.82 2.80
N THR A 94 2.99 5.71 4.12
CA THR A 94 3.89 6.51 4.96
C THR A 94 5.03 5.66 5.52
N GLU A 95 4.76 4.42 5.89
CA GLU A 95 5.74 3.54 6.51
C GLU A 95 5.42 2.09 6.16
N PHE A 96 6.47 1.30 6.00
CA PHE A 96 6.41 -0.15 5.91
C PHE A 96 7.39 -0.76 6.91
N ARG A 97 6.91 -1.72 7.71
CA ARG A 97 7.73 -2.52 8.63
C ARG A 97 7.59 -3.98 8.24
N PRO A 98 8.66 -4.62 7.73
CA PRO A 98 8.60 -6.03 7.39
C PRO A 98 8.44 -6.89 8.64
N ALA A 99 7.81 -8.05 8.48
CA ALA A 99 7.78 -9.11 9.47
C ALA A 99 9.20 -9.49 9.90
N GLU A 100 9.49 -9.34 11.19
CA GLU A 100 10.64 -9.92 11.85
C GLU A 100 10.42 -11.42 12.06
N LEU A 101 11.38 -12.22 11.61
CA LEU A 101 11.44 -13.65 11.93
C LEU A 101 11.66 -13.81 13.44
N PRO A 102 10.95 -14.74 14.11
CA PRO A 102 11.20 -15.05 15.51
C PRO A 102 12.68 -15.39 15.69
N ARG A 103 13.36 -14.72 16.61
CA ARG A 103 14.74 -15.09 16.94
C ARG A 103 14.71 -16.48 17.56
N ALA A 104 15.62 -17.35 17.13
CA ALA A 104 15.66 -18.76 17.53
C ALA A 104 15.69 -19.04 19.05
N ASN A 105 15.94 -18.02 19.88
CA ASN A 105 16.01 -18.12 21.33
C ASN A 105 14.73 -17.66 22.07
N ASP A 106 13.73 -17.13 21.38
CA ASP A 106 12.48 -16.67 22.00
C ASP A 106 11.30 -17.52 21.53
N LEU A 107 10.95 -18.52 22.36
CA LEU A 107 9.81 -19.42 22.14
C LEU A 107 8.45 -18.74 22.32
N ASP A 108 8.43 -17.55 22.92
CA ASP A 108 7.21 -16.76 23.17
C ASP A 108 6.93 -15.71 22.09
N GLN A 109 7.87 -15.50 21.15
CA GLN A 109 7.68 -14.55 20.04
C GLN A 109 6.79 -15.16 18.96
N HIS A 110 5.57 -14.65 18.86
CA HIS A 110 4.71 -14.93 17.71
C HIS A 110 5.33 -14.29 16.46
N PRO A 111 5.25 -14.95 15.29
CA PRO A 111 5.72 -14.35 14.05
C PRO A 111 5.02 -13.00 13.85
N THR A 112 5.83 -11.95 13.67
CA THR A 112 5.28 -10.62 13.39
C THR A 112 4.76 -10.59 11.96
N THR A 113 3.74 -9.79 11.72
CA THR A 113 3.08 -9.64 10.41
C THR A 113 3.61 -8.38 9.74
N ASP A 114 3.75 -8.37 8.40
CA ASP A 114 4.10 -7.17 7.65
C ASP A 114 3.16 -6.01 8.03
N GLU A 115 3.69 -4.87 8.47
CA GLU A 115 2.89 -3.71 8.89
C GLU A 115 3.03 -2.54 7.90
N PHE A 116 1.88 -1.93 7.55
CA PHE A 116 1.83 -0.73 6.71
C PHE A 116 1.10 0.38 7.44
N SER A 117 1.67 1.59 7.39
CA SER A 117 1.00 2.79 7.87
C SER A 117 0.60 3.68 6.70
N VAL A 118 -0.66 4.11 6.70
CA VAL A 118 -1.24 5.01 5.69
C VAL A 118 -1.68 6.34 6.30
N ARG A 119 -1.78 7.37 5.46
CA ARG A 119 -2.22 8.72 5.87
C ARG A 119 -3.43 9.23 5.07
N PHE A 120 -3.89 8.51 4.05
CA PHE A 120 -4.97 8.96 3.17
C PHE A 120 -6.38 8.55 3.62
N LEU A 121 -6.51 7.43 4.33
CA LEU A 121 -7.80 6.88 4.75
C LEU A 121 -7.72 6.44 6.21
N GLY A 122 -8.69 6.87 7.01
CA GLY A 122 -8.72 6.61 8.44
C GLY A 122 -9.70 7.50 9.20
N LEU A 123 -9.77 7.31 10.52
CA LEU A 123 -10.67 8.08 11.38
C LEU A 123 -10.08 9.45 11.75
N LEU A 124 -8.75 9.54 11.80
CA LEU A 124 -8.00 10.74 12.20
C LEU A 124 -7.57 11.57 10.97
N GLY A 125 -7.25 12.83 11.20
CA GLY A 125 -6.70 13.74 10.20
C GLY A 125 -7.71 14.74 9.61
N PRO A 126 -7.25 15.63 8.71
CA PRO A 126 -8.05 16.76 8.25
C PRO A 126 -9.30 16.35 7.47
N ASN A 127 -9.26 15.19 6.81
CA ASN A 127 -10.39 14.60 6.08
C ASN A 127 -11.03 13.44 6.84
N GLY A 128 -10.64 13.21 8.10
CA GLY A 128 -11.16 12.15 8.94
C GLY A 128 -12.59 12.45 9.42
N PRO A 129 -13.44 11.43 9.61
CA PRO A 129 -14.78 11.60 10.14
C PRO A 129 -14.81 12.02 11.63
N LEU A 130 -13.74 11.79 12.38
CA LEU A 130 -13.68 12.23 13.78
C LEU A 130 -13.37 13.72 13.89
N PRO A 131 -13.92 14.42 14.91
CA PRO A 131 -13.55 15.79 15.20
C PRO A 131 -12.02 15.99 15.33
N LEU A 132 -11.52 17.12 14.82
CA LEU A 132 -10.09 17.40 14.73
C LEU A 132 -9.36 17.30 16.09
N HIS A 133 -10.01 17.66 17.19
CA HIS A 133 -9.43 17.58 18.54
C HIS A 133 -9.01 16.14 18.93
N PHE A 134 -9.63 15.09 18.38
CA PHE A 134 -9.15 13.71 18.60
C PHE A 134 -7.85 13.42 17.86
N THR A 135 -7.63 14.06 16.71
CA THR A 135 -6.37 13.96 15.97
C THR A 135 -5.26 14.67 16.74
N GLU A 136 -5.54 15.87 17.26
CA GLU A 136 -4.61 16.60 18.13
C GLU A 136 -4.28 15.80 19.38
N TYR A 137 -5.28 15.23 20.05
CA TYR A 137 -5.10 14.38 21.22
C TYR A 137 -4.22 13.14 20.92
N ALA A 138 -4.44 12.47 19.79
CA ALA A 138 -3.62 11.33 19.38
C ALA A 138 -2.16 11.74 19.15
N LEU A 139 -1.93 12.87 18.46
CA LEU A 139 -0.60 13.42 18.21
C LEU A 139 0.10 13.87 19.49
N GLU A 140 -0.63 14.49 20.41
CA GLU A 140 -0.09 14.96 21.69
C GLU A 140 0.38 13.79 22.54
N ARG A 141 -0.43 12.73 22.66
CA ARG A 141 -0.06 11.52 23.40
C ARG A 141 1.15 10.80 22.80
N GLU A 142 1.20 10.67 21.49
CA GLU A 142 2.32 10.00 20.82
C GLU A 142 3.63 10.79 20.98
N ARG A 143 3.58 12.13 20.88
CA ARG A 143 4.78 12.98 20.93
C ARG A 143 5.27 13.30 22.34
N HIS A 144 4.38 13.55 23.29
CA HIS A 144 4.76 14.02 24.63
C HIS A 144 4.70 12.95 25.71
N ASN A 145 3.87 11.92 25.51
CA ASN A 145 3.62 10.89 26.53
C ASN A 145 4.11 9.51 26.10
N GLU A 146 4.67 9.38 24.89
CA GLU A 146 5.08 8.11 24.26
C GLU A 146 3.96 7.04 24.31
N ASP A 147 2.70 7.48 24.34
CA ASP A 147 1.54 6.62 24.53
C ASP A 147 0.78 6.44 23.21
N SER A 148 1.01 5.29 22.57
CA SER A 148 0.33 4.90 21.34
C SER A 148 -1.02 4.20 21.56
N THR A 149 -1.49 4.05 22.81
CA THR A 149 -2.68 3.23 23.14
C THR A 149 -3.93 3.69 22.40
N PHE A 150 -4.17 5.00 22.33
CA PHE A 150 -5.34 5.53 21.63
C PHE A 150 -5.27 5.24 20.11
N ARG A 151 -4.11 5.42 19.49
CA ARG A 151 -3.88 5.09 18.08
C ARG A 151 -4.05 3.59 17.84
N ALA A 152 -3.43 2.75 18.67
CA ALA A 152 -3.49 1.30 18.58
C ALA A 152 -4.92 0.76 18.72
N PHE A 153 -5.74 1.37 19.58
CA PHE A 153 -7.17 1.06 19.68
C PHE A 153 -7.91 1.39 18.38
N LEU A 154 -7.68 2.57 17.80
CA LEU A 154 -8.32 2.96 16.54
C LEU A 154 -7.83 2.10 15.37
N ASP A 155 -6.60 1.61 15.40
CA ASP A 155 -6.04 0.73 14.37
C ASP A 155 -6.79 -0.59 14.22
N VAL A 156 -7.52 -1.06 15.23
CA VAL A 156 -8.43 -2.21 15.10
C VAL A 156 -9.51 -1.93 14.03
N PHE A 157 -10.04 -0.71 14.01
CA PHE A 157 -11.03 -0.28 13.04
C PHE A 157 -10.37 0.08 11.70
N HIS A 158 -9.25 0.79 11.72
CA HIS A 158 -8.53 1.16 10.51
C HIS A 158 -8.11 -0.06 9.71
N HIS A 159 -7.61 -1.10 10.38
CA HIS A 159 -7.18 -2.32 9.72
C HIS A 159 -8.29 -2.93 8.88
N ARG A 160 -9.47 -3.15 9.49
CA ARG A 160 -10.60 -3.73 8.76
C ARG A 160 -11.13 -2.79 7.68
N MET A 161 -11.21 -1.50 7.95
CA MET A 161 -11.69 -0.51 6.97
C MET A 161 -10.78 -0.46 5.73
N LEU A 162 -9.46 -0.48 5.91
CA LEU A 162 -8.48 -0.46 4.82
C LEU A 162 -8.52 -1.74 3.98
N LEU A 163 -8.67 -2.90 4.63
CA LEU A 163 -8.85 -4.17 3.91
C LEU A 163 -10.16 -4.18 3.09
N LEU A 164 -11.25 -3.66 3.65
CA LEU A 164 -12.52 -3.57 2.91
C LEU A 164 -12.44 -2.58 1.75
N PHE A 165 -11.72 -1.47 1.92
CA PHE A 165 -11.44 -0.53 0.83
C PHE A 165 -10.66 -1.20 -0.30
N TYR A 166 -9.59 -1.93 0.02
CA TYR A 166 -8.84 -2.72 -0.96
C TYR A 166 -9.73 -3.76 -1.64
N ARG A 167 -10.52 -4.53 -0.89
CA ARG A 167 -11.43 -5.55 -1.43
C ARG A 167 -12.44 -4.98 -2.41
N ALA A 168 -13.05 -3.84 -2.07
CA ALA A 168 -14.00 -3.18 -2.96
C ALA A 168 -13.33 -2.76 -4.26
N TRP A 169 -12.13 -2.18 -4.20
CA TRP A 169 -11.36 -1.87 -5.40
C TRP A 169 -11.00 -3.12 -6.21
N ALA A 170 -10.46 -4.17 -5.56
CA ALA A 170 -10.06 -5.42 -6.21
C ALA A 170 -11.23 -6.16 -6.88
N SER A 171 -12.44 -6.08 -6.31
CA SER A 171 -13.65 -6.67 -6.91
C SER A 171 -14.08 -6.04 -8.23
N ALA A 172 -13.66 -4.81 -8.50
CA ALA A 172 -13.97 -4.10 -9.73
C ALA A 172 -12.90 -4.24 -10.82
N GLN A 173 -11.79 -4.95 -10.54
CA GLN A 173 -10.65 -5.06 -11.43
C GLN A 173 -10.51 -6.50 -11.97
N PRO A 174 -10.87 -6.77 -13.23
CA PRO A 174 -10.72 -8.11 -13.84
C PRO A 174 -9.28 -8.62 -13.77
N THR A 175 -8.30 -7.73 -13.95
CA THR A 175 -6.87 -8.08 -13.89
C THR A 175 -6.44 -8.57 -12.51
N VAL A 176 -7.04 -8.07 -11.43
CA VAL A 176 -6.75 -8.50 -10.05
C VAL A 176 -7.45 -9.82 -9.73
N GLN A 177 -8.62 -10.06 -10.31
CA GLN A 177 -9.32 -11.33 -10.16
C GLN A 177 -8.52 -12.46 -10.82
N TYR A 178 -8.00 -12.20 -12.02
CA TYR A 178 -7.21 -13.15 -12.82
C TYR A 178 -5.93 -13.65 -12.13
N ASP A 179 -5.37 -12.89 -11.18
CA ASP A 179 -4.17 -13.31 -10.44
C ASP A 179 -4.40 -14.58 -9.58
N ARG A 180 -5.64 -14.86 -9.18
CA ARG A 180 -6.03 -16.12 -8.53
C ARG A 180 -7.21 -16.74 -9.27
N PRO A 181 -6.97 -17.49 -10.36
CA PRO A 181 -8.01 -17.97 -11.27
C PRO A 181 -9.03 -18.91 -10.61
N ASP A 182 -8.64 -19.63 -9.56
CA ASP A 182 -9.53 -20.52 -8.81
C ASP A 182 -10.67 -19.78 -8.08
N GLU A 183 -10.49 -18.48 -7.83
CA GLU A 183 -11.44 -17.62 -7.12
C GLU A 183 -11.94 -16.45 -7.99
N ASP A 184 -11.78 -16.52 -9.31
CA ASP A 184 -12.10 -15.43 -10.22
C ASP A 184 -13.63 -15.34 -10.48
N HIS A 185 -14.30 -14.45 -9.76
CA HIS A 185 -15.72 -14.18 -9.94
C HIS A 185 -16.06 -13.56 -11.30
N PHE A 186 -15.14 -12.82 -11.91
CA PHE A 186 -15.35 -12.18 -13.20
C PHE A 186 -15.36 -13.23 -14.32
N ALA A 187 -14.40 -14.16 -14.29
CA ALA A 187 -14.35 -15.30 -15.21
C ALA A 187 -15.60 -16.18 -15.09
N ILE A 188 -16.10 -16.41 -13.87
CA ILE A 188 -17.38 -17.12 -13.65
C ILE A 188 -18.54 -16.37 -14.32
N ALA A 189 -18.68 -15.07 -14.07
CA ALA A 189 -19.78 -14.27 -14.59
C ALA A 189 -19.78 -14.20 -16.12
N LEU A 190 -18.62 -13.99 -16.72
CA LEU A 190 -18.46 -13.94 -18.18
C LEU A 190 -18.63 -15.33 -18.80
N GLY A 191 -18.09 -16.37 -18.17
CA GLY A 191 -18.33 -17.76 -18.56
C GLY A 191 -19.81 -18.14 -18.51
N SER A 192 -20.57 -17.65 -17.54
CA SER A 192 -22.02 -17.85 -17.47
C SER A 192 -22.77 -17.22 -18.65
N LEU A 193 -22.31 -16.08 -19.17
CA LEU A 193 -22.89 -15.47 -20.38
C LEU A 193 -22.59 -16.30 -21.64
N LEU A 194 -21.45 -16.98 -21.67
CA LEU A 194 -21.02 -17.85 -22.77
C LEU A 194 -21.54 -19.29 -22.66
N GLY A 195 -22.18 -19.65 -21.54
CA GLY A 195 -22.69 -21.00 -21.29
C GLY A 195 -21.66 -21.99 -20.72
N ILE A 196 -20.51 -21.52 -20.24
CA ILE A 196 -19.42 -22.30 -19.61
C ILE A 196 -19.22 -21.97 -18.11
N GLY A 197 -20.17 -21.25 -17.51
CA GLY A 197 -20.01 -20.75 -16.13
C GLY A 197 -20.13 -21.82 -15.04
N LEU A 198 -20.87 -22.90 -15.29
CA LEU A 198 -21.06 -23.98 -14.31
C LEU A 198 -19.83 -24.92 -14.27
N PRO A 199 -19.49 -25.50 -13.10
CA PRO A 199 -18.40 -26.47 -13.00
C PRO A 199 -18.52 -27.66 -13.98
N SER A 200 -19.75 -28.09 -14.29
CA SER A 200 -20.01 -29.19 -15.23
C SER A 200 -19.85 -28.81 -16.70
N GLN A 201 -19.69 -27.53 -17.02
CA GLN A 201 -19.59 -26.99 -18.38
C GLN A 201 -18.18 -26.52 -18.73
N ARG A 202 -17.23 -26.60 -17.79
CA ARG A 202 -15.83 -26.19 -17.97
C ARG A 202 -14.98 -27.34 -18.49
N ASN A 203 -13.94 -27.00 -19.25
CA ASN A 203 -12.94 -27.91 -19.81
C ASN A 203 -13.56 -29.04 -20.65
N LEU A 204 -14.65 -28.74 -21.35
CA LEU A 204 -15.33 -29.71 -22.23
C LEU A 204 -14.64 -29.84 -23.60
N ASP A 205 -13.84 -28.84 -23.98
CA ASP A 205 -13.15 -28.77 -25.25
C ASP A 205 -11.61 -28.82 -25.08
N ALA A 206 -10.90 -28.97 -26.20
CA ALA A 206 -9.44 -29.00 -26.22
C ALA A 206 -8.77 -27.63 -25.98
N PHE A 207 -9.56 -26.54 -26.04
CA PHE A 207 -9.08 -25.20 -25.76
C PHE A 207 -9.28 -24.85 -24.28
N PRO A 208 -8.30 -24.22 -23.62
CA PRO A 208 -8.44 -23.80 -22.24
C PRO A 208 -9.49 -22.68 -22.13
N ASP A 209 -10.37 -22.79 -21.13
CA ASP A 209 -11.41 -21.80 -20.81
C ASP A 209 -10.83 -20.56 -20.10
N THR A 210 -9.76 -19.98 -20.66
CA THR A 210 -9.17 -18.74 -20.15
C THR A 210 -9.96 -17.54 -20.67
N VAL A 211 -10.64 -16.84 -19.77
CA VAL A 211 -11.44 -15.64 -20.06
C VAL A 211 -10.82 -14.43 -19.38
#